data_AF-A0A2E6TPY0-F1
#
_entry.id   AF-A0A2E6TPY0-F1
#
_cell.length_a   1.000
_cell.length_b   1.000
_cell.length_c   1.000
_cell.angle_alpha   90.00
_cell.angle_beta   90.00
_cell.angle_gamma   90.00
#
_symmetry.space_group_name_H-M   'P 1'
#
loop_
_entity.id
_entity.type
_entity.pdbx_description
1 polymer ?
#
loop_
_entity_poly.entity_id
_entity_poly.type
_entity_poly.pdbx_seq_one_letter_code
_entity_poly.pdbx_strand_id
1 'polypeptide(L)'
;MSNRIIIIVLSIISVFGAGSIGLVWMRMEISVVAKDCVELEDELEIVAREVHELRAQYSRAMRPSSLASMVNGRLEMPKAQLTYHVSEADMERRLGKSSVAKRSQNHRARGEFAGTQ
;
A
#
# COMPACT_ATOMS: atom_id res chain seq x y z
N MET A 1 27.71 -33.61 -58.25
CA MET A 1 27.54 -33.10 -56.87
C MET A 1 27.03 -34.23 -56.00
N SER A 2 27.69 -34.52 -54.89
CA SER A 2 27.32 -35.67 -54.04
C SER A 2 25.99 -35.40 -53.33
N ASN A 3 25.08 -36.37 -53.27
CA ASN A 3 23.74 -36.22 -52.66
C ASN A 3 23.80 -35.68 -51.23
N ARG A 4 24.89 -35.96 -50.51
CA ARG A 4 25.16 -35.45 -49.16
C ARG A 4 25.28 -33.93 -49.12
N ILE A 5 25.91 -33.32 -50.12
CA ILE A 5 26.08 -31.87 -50.22
C ILE A 5 24.73 -31.21 -50.49
N ILE A 6 23.91 -31.81 -51.35
CA ILE A 6 22.57 -31.29 -51.67
C ILE A 6 21.68 -31.29 -50.42
N ILE A 7 21.70 -32.37 -49.62
CA ILE A 7 20.92 -32.46 -48.38
C ILE A 7 21.38 -31.41 -47.35
N ILE A 8 22.70 -31.19 -47.21
CA ILE A 8 23.23 -30.18 -46.28
C ILE A 8 22.79 -28.78 -46.68
N VAL A 9 22.91 -28.43 -47.97
CA VAL A 9 22.50 -27.12 -48.48
C VAL A 9 21.00 -26.92 -48.28
N LEU A 10 20.18 -27.94 -48.55
CA LEU A 10 18.73 -27.87 -48.39
C LEU A 10 18.33 -27.71 -46.91
N SER A 11 19.04 -28.37 -45.99
CA SER A 11 18.84 -28.21 -44.54
C SER A 11 19.16 -26.79 -44.08
N ILE A 12 20.28 -26.21 -44.53
CA ILE A 12 20.67 -24.84 -44.18
C ILE A 12 19.64 -23.83 -44.67
N ILE A 13 19.15 -23.97 -45.90
CA ILE A 13 18.11 -23.10 -46.46
C ILE A 13 16.82 -23.24 -45.66
N SER A 14 16.43 -24.46 -45.27
CA SER A 14 15.23 -24.69 -44.47
C SER A 14 15.31 -24.05 -43.09
N VAL A 15 16.46 -24.14 -42.41
CA VAL A 15 16.66 -23.54 -41.08
C VAL A 15 16.65 -22.02 -41.16
N PHE A 16 17.32 -21.43 -42.15
CA PHE A 16 17.31 -19.98 -42.36
C PHE A 16 15.91 -19.47 -42.74
N GLY A 17 15.20 -20.20 -43.61
CA GLY A 17 13.83 -19.89 -43.98
C GLY A 17 12.89 -19.89 -42.77
N ALA A 18 12.86 -20.99 -42.03
CA ALA A 18 12.02 -21.10 -40.82
C ALA A 18 12.42 -20.09 -39.74
N GLY A 19 13.71 -19.87 -39.52
CA GLY A 19 14.23 -18.90 -38.57
C GLY A 19 13.82 -17.47 -38.90
N SER A 20 13.83 -17.09 -40.18
CA SER A 20 13.43 -15.75 -40.62
C SER A 20 11.95 -15.43 -40.31
N ILE A 21 11.07 -16.42 -40.43
CA ILE A 21 9.64 -16.29 -40.12
C ILE A 21 9.44 -16.13 -38.61
N GLY A 22 10.18 -16.91 -37.81
CA GLY A 22 10.17 -16.80 -36.35
C GLY A 22 10.61 -15.42 -35.86
N LEU A 23 11.65 -14.83 -36.46
CA LEU A 23 12.11 -13.48 -36.11
C LEU A 23 11.07 -12.39 -36.41
N VAL A 24 10.39 -12.49 -37.55
CA VAL A 24 9.31 -11.55 -37.91
C VAL A 24 8.15 -11.67 -36.93
N TRP A 25 7.78 -12.89 -36.54
CA TRP A 25 6.74 -13.12 -35.54
C TRP A 25 7.13 -12.54 -34.19
N MET A 26 8.34 -12.81 -33.71
CA MET A 26 8.82 -12.30 -32.42
C MET A 26 8.78 -10.77 -32.37
N ARG A 27 9.17 -10.09 -33.46
CA ARG A 27 9.04 -8.63 -33.59
C ARG A 27 7.57 -8.18 -33.48
N MET A 28 6.65 -8.91 -34.10
CA MET A 28 5.21 -8.61 -34.03
C MET A 28 4.72 -8.74 -32.58
N GLU A 29 5.08 -9.81 -31.87
CA GLU A 29 4.72 -10.03 -30.47
C GLU A 29 5.31 -8.97 -29.54
N ILE A 30 6.59 -8.63 -29.69
CA ILE A 30 7.22 -7.56 -28.90
C ILE A 30 6.49 -6.24 -29.11
N SER A 31 6.05 -5.95 -30.35
CA SER A 31 5.29 -4.73 -30.62
C SER A 31 3.90 -4.71 -29.99
N VAL A 32 3.26 -5.87 -29.80
CA VAL A 32 1.96 -5.96 -29.12
C VAL A 32 2.17 -5.76 -27.63
N VAL A 33 3.10 -6.51 -27.03
CA VAL A 33 3.44 -6.39 -25.60
C VAL A 33 3.88 -4.96 -25.25
N ALA A 34 4.64 -4.30 -26.12
CA ALA A 34 5.03 -2.91 -25.90
C ALA A 34 3.84 -1.95 -25.87
N LYS A 35 2.79 -2.19 -26.67
CA LYS A 35 1.57 -1.38 -26.63
C LYS A 35 0.81 -1.60 -25.33
N ASP A 36 0.67 -2.86 -24.93
CA ASP A 36 -0.02 -3.22 -23.68
C ASP A 36 0.71 -2.65 -22.47
N CYS A 37 2.05 -2.67 -22.46
CA CYS A 37 2.85 -2.02 -21.41
C CYS A 37 2.62 -0.51 -21.35
N VAL A 38 2.52 0.17 -22.49
CA VAL A 38 2.24 1.62 -22.53
C VAL A 38 0.86 1.93 -21.98
N GLU A 39 -0.16 1.16 -22.38
CA GLU A 39 -1.52 1.34 -21.85
C GLU A 39 -1.55 1.14 -20.32
N LEU A 40 -0.85 0.13 -19.82
CA LEU A 40 -0.75 -0.11 -18.38
C LEU A 40 0.03 1.00 -17.65
N GLU A 41 1.05 1.57 -18.27
CA GLU A 41 1.83 2.67 -17.72
C GLU A 41 0.99 3.97 -17.62
N ASP A 42 0.16 4.25 -18.62
CA ASP A 42 -0.78 5.37 -18.62
C ASP A 42 -1.82 5.21 -17.48
N GLU A 43 -2.39 4.00 -17.31
CA GLU A 43 -3.30 3.72 -16.20
C GLU A 43 -2.63 3.91 -14.84
N LEU A 44 -1.39 3.43 -14.70
CA LEU A 44 -0.61 3.61 -13.48
C LEU A 44 -0.31 5.09 -13.20
N GLU A 45 -0.03 5.90 -14.22
CA GLU A 45 0.20 7.34 -14.05
C GLU A 45 -1.06 8.03 -13.51
N ILE A 46 -2.24 7.71 -14.07
CA ILE A 46 -3.52 8.27 -13.63
C ILE A 46 -3.75 7.94 -12.16
N VAL A 47 -3.63 6.66 -11.78
CA VAL A 47 -3.85 6.22 -10.40
C VAL A 47 -2.82 6.85 -9.45
N ALA A 48 -1.56 6.94 -9.85
CA ALA A 48 -0.51 7.57 -9.04
C ALA A 48 -0.82 9.06 -8.77
N ARG A 49 -1.34 9.77 -9.79
CA ARG A 49 -1.75 11.16 -9.66
C ARG A 49 -2.92 11.33 -8.71
N GLU A 50 -3.95 10.49 -8.82
CA GLU A 50 -5.11 10.50 -7.92
C GLU A 50 -4.69 10.22 -6.47
N VAL A 51 -3.87 9.20 -6.24
CA VAL A 51 -3.35 8.86 -4.90
C VAL A 51 -2.57 10.04 -4.32
N HIS A 52 -1.77 10.73 -5.12
CA HIS A 52 -1.02 11.90 -4.68
C HIS A 52 -1.96 13.06 -4.28
N GLU A 53 -2.99 13.32 -5.06
CA GLU A 53 -4.01 14.34 -4.75
C GLU A 53 -4.79 14.00 -3.48
N LEU A 54 -5.24 12.75 -3.31
CA LEU A 54 -5.90 12.29 -2.09
C LEU A 54 -4.98 12.45 -0.87
N ARG A 55 -3.70 12.08 -0.99
CA ARG A 55 -2.73 12.25 0.10
C ARG A 55 -2.52 13.71 0.45
N ALA A 56 -2.50 14.60 -0.54
CA ALA A 56 -2.40 16.04 -0.32
C ALA A 56 -3.66 16.60 0.36
N GLN A 57 -4.86 16.14 -0.02
CA GLN A 57 -6.11 16.50 0.66
C GLN A 57 -6.14 16.02 2.10
N TYR A 58 -5.76 14.77 2.35
CA TYR A 58 -5.68 14.19 3.68
C TYR A 58 -4.72 14.96 4.59
N SER A 59 -3.53 15.30 4.09
CA SER A 59 -2.57 16.16 4.80
C SER A 59 -3.17 17.53 5.13
N ARG A 60 -3.93 18.14 4.22
CA ARG A 60 -4.63 19.40 4.47
C ARG A 60 -5.70 19.25 5.56
N ALA A 61 -6.49 18.19 5.52
CA ALA A 61 -7.53 17.91 6.52
C ALA A 61 -6.96 17.62 7.92
N MET A 62 -5.80 16.97 7.99
CA MET A 62 -5.07 16.72 9.24
C MET A 62 -4.37 17.95 9.84
N ARG A 63 -4.36 19.10 9.15
CA ARG A 63 -3.76 20.31 9.73
C ARG A 63 -4.45 20.66 11.05
N PRO A 64 -3.71 21.03 12.12
CA PRO A 64 -4.28 21.34 13.43
C PRO A 64 -5.39 22.39 13.40
N SER A 65 -5.33 23.35 12.47
CA SER A 65 -6.38 24.35 12.26
C SER A 65 -7.69 23.75 11.71
N SER A 66 -7.58 22.80 10.77
CA SER A 66 -8.72 22.08 10.21
C SER A 66 -9.29 21.07 11.21
N LEU A 67 -8.42 20.42 11.99
CA LEU A 67 -8.86 19.56 13.10
C LEU A 67 -9.56 20.39 14.19
N ALA A 68 -9.02 21.55 14.57
CA ALA A 68 -9.65 22.42 15.57
C ALA A 68 -11.04 22.92 15.13
N SER A 69 -11.24 23.17 13.83
CA SER A 69 -12.57 23.53 13.30
C SER A 69 -13.53 22.33 13.27
N MET A 70 -13.05 21.12 12.91
CA MET A 70 -13.86 19.89 12.91
C MET A 70 -14.26 19.42 14.31
N VAL A 71 -13.44 19.71 15.32
CA VAL A 71 -13.62 19.26 16.71
C VAL A 71 -14.01 20.44 17.63
N ASN A 72 -14.41 21.58 17.05
CA ASN A 72 -14.77 22.78 17.80
C ASN A 72 -15.92 22.45 18.78
N GLY A 73 -15.65 22.56 20.08
CA GLY A 73 -16.57 22.20 21.18
C GLY A 73 -16.52 20.75 21.69
N ARG A 74 -15.74 19.85 21.06
CA ARG A 74 -15.52 18.46 21.57
C ARG A 74 -14.16 18.23 22.22
N LEU A 75 -13.19 19.11 21.97
CA LEU A 75 -11.84 19.09 22.56
C LEU A 75 -11.70 20.03 23.78
N GLU A 76 -12.80 20.59 24.27
CA GLU A 76 -12.75 21.43 25.47
C GLU A 76 -12.43 20.56 26.69
N MET A 77 -11.35 20.92 27.40
CA MET A 77 -10.95 20.19 28.60
C MET A 77 -12.05 20.35 29.65
N PRO A 78 -12.63 19.24 30.19
CA PRO A 78 -13.66 19.35 31.20
C PRO A 78 -13.13 20.17 32.37
N LYS A 79 -13.98 21.05 32.92
CA LYS A 79 -13.62 21.92 34.05
C LYS A 79 -12.95 21.09 35.15
N ALA A 80 -11.89 21.62 35.74
CA ALA A 80 -11.08 20.95 36.77
C ALA A 80 -11.89 20.33 37.93
N GLN A 81 -13.12 20.83 38.16
CA GLN A 81 -14.07 20.30 39.15
C GLN A 81 -14.69 18.94 38.78
N LEU A 82 -14.64 18.54 37.51
CA LEU A 82 -15.15 17.28 36.98
C LEU A 82 -14.03 16.25 36.74
N THR A 83 -12.77 16.66 36.91
CA THR A 83 -11.58 15.82 36.73
C THR A 83 -11.14 15.28 38.09
N TYR A 84 -11.44 14.01 38.35
CA TYR A 84 -10.93 13.32 39.53
C TYR A 84 -9.49 12.86 39.30
N HIS A 85 -8.54 13.45 40.00
CA HIS A 85 -7.19 12.90 40.12
C HIS A 85 -7.23 11.72 41.09
N VAL A 86 -7.35 10.52 40.55
CA VAL A 86 -7.30 9.29 41.33
C VAL A 86 -5.82 8.92 41.53
N SER A 87 -5.34 8.92 42.79
CA SER A 87 -4.03 8.35 43.10
C SER A 87 -4.09 6.82 43.02
N GLU A 88 -2.97 6.15 42.77
CA GLU A 88 -2.94 4.67 42.68
C GLU A 88 -3.56 4.00 43.92
N ALA A 89 -3.33 4.56 45.11
CA ALA A 89 -3.91 4.08 46.35
C ALA A 89 -5.45 4.23 46.42
N ASP A 90 -6.02 5.31 45.87
CA ASP A 90 -7.47 5.52 45.84
C ASP A 90 -8.13 4.64 44.74
N MET A 91 -7.38 4.31 43.69
CA MET A 91 -7.81 3.39 42.63
C MET A 91 -7.91 1.95 43.16
N GLU A 92 -6.89 1.46 43.85
CA GLU A 92 -6.88 0.11 44.44
C GLU A 92 -7.98 -0.07 45.50
N ARG A 93 -8.24 0.98 46.28
CA ARG A 93 -9.28 0.98 47.31
C ARG A 93 -10.68 0.91 46.74
N ARG A 94 -10.95 1.55 45.59
CA ARG A 94 -12.27 1.57 44.92
C ARG A 94 -12.51 0.36 44.01
N LEU A 95 -11.47 -0.18 43.37
CA LEU A 95 -11.56 -1.33 42.45
C LEU A 95 -11.44 -2.69 43.15
N GLY A 96 -11.44 -2.69 44.50
CA GLY A 96 -11.25 -3.84 45.39
C GLY A 96 -11.56 -5.20 44.74
N LYS A 97 -10.49 -5.95 44.43
CA LYS A 97 -10.49 -7.33 43.91
C LYS A 97 -11.57 -7.65 42.85
N SER A 98 -12.03 -6.67 42.07
CA SER A 98 -12.96 -6.91 40.98
C SER A 98 -12.18 -7.19 39.70
N SER A 99 -12.54 -8.30 39.06
CA SER A 99 -12.00 -8.89 37.82
C SER A 99 -11.73 -7.93 36.64
N VAL A 100 -12.13 -6.67 36.73
CA VAL A 100 -11.91 -5.61 35.73
C VAL A 100 -10.43 -5.20 35.62
N ALA A 101 -9.67 -5.20 36.72
CA ALA A 101 -8.24 -4.82 36.70
C ALA A 101 -7.38 -5.79 35.87
N LYS A 102 -7.70 -7.09 35.87
CA LYS A 102 -7.02 -8.11 35.02
C LYS A 102 -7.26 -7.89 33.53
N ARG A 103 -8.41 -7.30 33.13
CA ARG A 103 -8.74 -7.05 31.72
C ARG A 103 -7.97 -5.84 31.15
N SER A 104 -7.70 -4.84 31.98
CA SER A 104 -6.88 -3.66 31.64
C SER A 104 -5.39 -3.99 31.49
N GLN A 105 -4.87 -4.89 32.33
CA GLN A 105 -3.46 -5.32 32.24
C GLN A 105 -3.13 -6.01 30.91
N ASN A 106 -4.09 -6.72 30.32
CA ASN A 106 -3.97 -7.31 28.98
C ASN A 106 -3.93 -6.27 27.84
N HIS A 107 -4.48 -5.07 28.03
CA HIS A 107 -4.41 -4.00 27.04
C HIS A 107 -3.07 -3.24 27.11
N ARG A 108 -2.48 -3.09 28.31
CA ARG A 108 -1.11 -2.57 28.48
C ARG A 108 -0.05 -3.46 27.82
N ALA A 109 -0.21 -4.79 27.87
CA ALA A 109 0.68 -5.72 27.20
C ALA A 109 0.61 -5.65 25.66
N ARG A 110 -0.45 -5.04 25.12
CA ARG A 110 -0.75 -5.01 23.68
C ARG A 110 -0.33 -3.71 22.98
N GLY A 111 0.38 -2.81 23.68
CA GLY A 111 1.12 -1.72 23.04
C GLY A 111 0.28 -0.65 22.32
N GLU A 112 -1.04 -0.65 22.47
CA GLU A 112 -1.91 0.35 21.85
C GLU A 112 -2.09 1.54 22.79
N PHE A 113 -1.03 2.35 22.94
CA PHE A 113 -1.18 3.72 23.40
C PHE A 113 -1.30 4.64 22.17
N ALA A 114 -2.41 5.38 22.11
CA ALA A 114 -2.60 6.45 21.15
C ALA A 114 -1.51 7.51 21.37
N GLY A 115 -0.49 7.53 20.50
CA GLY A 115 0.52 8.58 20.50
C GLY A 115 1.99 8.15 20.54
N THR A 116 2.34 6.95 20.07
CA THR A 116 3.73 6.66 19.69
C THR A 116 3.81 6.15 18.25
N GLN A 117 3.89 7.09 17.32
CA GLN A 117 4.90 7.10 16.24
C GLN A 117 5.33 8.55 16.04
#